data_AF-D4JE05-F1
#
_entry.id   AF-D4JE05-F1
#
_cell.length_a   1.000
_cell.length_b   1.000
_cell.length_c   1.000
_cell.angle_alpha   90.00
_cell.angle_beta   90.00
_cell.angle_gamma   90.00
#
_symmetry.space_group_name_H-M   'P 1'
#
loop_
_entity.id
_entity.type
_entity.pdbx_description
1 polymer ?
#
loop_
_entity_poly.entity_id
_entity_poly.type
_entity_poly.pdbx_seq_one_letter_code
_entity_poly.pdbx_strand_id
1 'polypeptide(L)'
;MIALGMNPFINAQGFASTGMMTIFIGAVTNIILDPVFIFGLNLGVKGAAIATVASQIISAVFVLLFLTGKKPELKLQRLKDVEFRFDEVGDVLSLGSSSFVMQCTNSLVQIACNSMLSQFGSDLYVSCMTVINSVRQILEVPVLAIGDGSSPILSYNYGAKNYKGVKKAIRIITCAGVFYTLVAWLFVFLFPSFFIHIFNDDSKLLQIAIPAIHMYFFAFVFQAFQYCGQTVFKSLNKKKQAIFFSLLRKVVIVVPLTFFLPYLGFGTMGVFMAEPISNFIGGSICFITMLVTVYFRLD
;
A
#
# COMPACT_ATOMS: atom_id res chain seq x y z
N MET A 1 -13.62 4.31 10.69
CA MET A 1 -12.99 3.18 9.96
C MET A 1 -13.97 2.18 9.36
N ILE A 2 -15.28 2.24 9.68
CA ILE A 2 -16.30 1.39 9.05
C ILE A 2 -16.28 1.52 7.51
N ALA A 3 -16.10 2.75 6.99
CA ALA A 3 -16.00 2.99 5.56
C ALA A 3 -14.88 2.17 4.89
N LEU A 4 -13.67 2.18 5.46
CA LEU A 4 -12.52 1.43 4.93
C LEU A 4 -12.73 -0.09 4.98
N GLY A 5 -13.36 -0.61 6.05
CA GLY A 5 -13.61 -2.04 6.19
C GLY A 5 -14.73 -2.56 5.26
N MET A 6 -15.72 -1.72 4.97
CA MET A 6 -16.89 -2.09 4.17
C MET A 6 -16.72 -1.80 2.67
N ASN A 7 -15.81 -0.91 2.28
CA ASN A 7 -15.56 -0.58 0.88
C ASN A 7 -15.14 -1.79 0.02
N PRO A 8 -14.28 -2.71 0.50
CA PRO A 8 -13.97 -3.95 -0.23
C PRO A 8 -15.21 -4.79 -0.58
N PHE A 9 -16.27 -4.76 0.24
CA PHE A 9 -17.51 -5.48 -0.05
C PHE A 9 -18.34 -4.81 -1.15
N ILE A 10 -18.28 -3.47 -1.25
CA ILE A 10 -18.89 -2.73 -2.36
C ILE A 10 -18.12 -3.02 -3.67
N ASN A 11 -16.79 -3.02 -3.60
CA ASN A 11 -15.93 -3.32 -4.74
C ASN A 11 -16.06 -4.77 -5.21
N ALA A 12 -16.22 -5.73 -4.29
CA ALA A 12 -16.45 -7.14 -4.60
C ALA A 12 -17.74 -7.40 -5.39
N GLN A 13 -18.75 -6.55 -5.23
CA GLN A 13 -20.02 -6.60 -5.97
C GLN A 13 -19.96 -5.91 -7.34
N GLY A 14 -18.79 -5.41 -7.76
CA GLY A 14 -18.62 -4.69 -9.02
C GLY A 14 -18.97 -3.20 -8.96
N PHE A 15 -19.40 -2.67 -7.80
CA PHE A 15 -19.73 -1.25 -7.63
C PHE A 15 -18.50 -0.38 -7.28
N ALA A 16 -17.38 -0.56 -8.00
CA ALA A 16 -16.12 0.14 -7.73
C ALA A 16 -16.26 1.67 -7.78
N SER A 17 -17.09 2.21 -8.68
CA SER A 17 -17.38 3.65 -8.77
C SER A 17 -18.06 4.19 -7.51
N THR A 18 -19.02 3.44 -6.96
CA THR A 18 -19.68 3.80 -5.70
C THR A 18 -18.71 3.70 -4.51
N GLY A 19 -17.87 2.66 -4.48
CA GLY A 19 -16.81 2.52 -3.48
C GLY A 19 -15.86 3.72 -3.48
N MET A 20 -15.48 4.20 -4.67
CA MET A 20 -14.67 5.40 -4.84
C MET A 20 -15.39 6.67 -4.38
N MET A 21 -16.67 6.86 -4.74
CA MET A 21 -17.47 8.00 -4.27
C MET A 21 -17.48 8.09 -2.74
N THR A 22 -17.46 6.96 -2.05
CA THR A 22 -17.52 6.96 -0.59
C THR A 22 -16.24 7.49 0.07
N ILE A 23 -15.08 7.19 -0.52
CA ILE A 23 -13.80 7.76 -0.10
C ILE A 23 -13.73 9.23 -0.50
N PHE A 24 -14.18 9.55 -1.71
CA PHE A 24 -14.15 10.91 -2.26
C PHE A 24 -14.99 11.88 -1.43
N ILE A 25 -16.20 11.51 -1.03
CA ILE A 25 -17.06 12.31 -0.15
C ILE A 25 -16.35 12.60 1.18
N GLY A 26 -15.69 11.60 1.78
CA GLY A 26 -14.93 11.78 3.00
C GLY A 26 -13.77 12.75 2.83
N ALA A 27 -12.99 12.59 1.76
CA ALA A 27 -11.86 13.44 1.45
C ALA A 27 -12.28 14.90 1.20
N VAL A 28 -13.30 15.13 0.37
CA VAL A 28 -13.85 16.47 0.10
C VAL A 28 -14.37 17.11 1.37
N THR A 29 -15.11 16.34 2.18
CA THR A 29 -15.64 16.83 3.45
C THR A 29 -14.52 17.20 4.41
N ASN A 30 -13.43 16.42 4.47
CA ASN A 30 -12.27 16.74 5.29
C ASN A 30 -11.56 18.01 4.83
N ILE A 31 -11.34 18.19 3.52
CA ILE A 31 -10.73 19.40 2.95
C ILE A 31 -11.55 20.65 3.25
N ILE A 32 -12.88 20.55 3.31
CA ILE A 32 -13.76 21.67 3.64
C ILE A 32 -13.80 21.92 5.17
N LEU A 33 -13.88 20.86 5.98
CA LEU A 33 -13.99 20.98 7.44
C LEU A 33 -12.67 21.43 8.08
N ASP A 34 -11.52 21.06 7.53
CA ASP A 34 -10.20 21.40 8.11
C ASP A 34 -10.02 22.93 8.23
N PRO A 35 -10.17 23.76 7.17
CA PRO A 35 -10.08 25.22 7.29
C PRO A 35 -11.14 25.82 8.23
N VAL A 36 -12.35 25.27 8.24
CA VAL A 36 -13.46 25.76 9.08
C VAL A 36 -13.16 25.55 10.56
N PHE A 37 -12.67 24.37 10.94
CA PHE A 37 -12.33 24.08 12.34
C PHE A 37 -11.00 24.68 12.77
N ILE A 38 -10.01 24.73 11.88
CA ILE A 38 -8.67 25.26 12.18
C ILE A 38 -8.71 26.79 12.25
N PHE A 39 -9.16 27.45 11.18
CA PHE A 39 -9.14 28.92 11.06
C PHE A 39 -10.44 29.57 11.56
N GLY A 40 -11.59 28.97 11.28
CA GLY A 40 -12.89 29.55 11.68
C GLY A 40 -13.15 29.46 13.19
N LEU A 41 -12.81 28.33 13.81
CA LEU A 41 -13.04 28.07 15.24
C LEU A 41 -11.78 28.18 16.10
N ASN A 42 -10.61 28.50 15.52
CA ASN A 42 -9.32 28.62 16.21
C ASN A 42 -8.95 27.40 17.08
N LEU A 43 -9.40 26.19 16.70
CA LEU A 43 -9.14 24.96 17.45
C LEU A 43 -7.77 24.34 17.14
N GLY A 44 -7.03 24.91 16.19
CA GLY A 44 -5.71 24.43 15.76
C GLY A 44 -5.71 22.93 15.46
N VAL A 45 -4.77 22.19 16.07
CA VAL A 45 -4.60 20.74 15.89
C VAL A 45 -5.83 19.93 16.37
N LYS A 46 -6.53 20.39 17.42
CA LYS A 46 -7.78 19.74 17.87
C LYS A 46 -8.88 19.87 16.81
N GLY A 47 -8.93 21.01 16.11
CA GLY A 47 -9.86 21.24 15.00
C GLY A 47 -9.65 20.24 13.87
N ALA A 48 -8.40 20.01 13.47
CA ALA A 48 -8.04 19.00 12.45
C ALA A 48 -8.45 17.57 12.86
N ALA A 49 -8.27 17.21 14.13
CA ALA A 49 -8.69 15.91 14.65
C ALA A 49 -10.22 15.72 14.57
N ILE A 50 -10.99 16.74 15.00
CA ILE A 50 -12.47 16.72 14.95
C ILE A 50 -12.95 16.63 13.50
N ALA A 51 -12.38 17.44 12.61
CA ALA A 51 -12.70 17.43 11.19
C ALA A 51 -12.47 16.05 10.55
N THR A 52 -11.37 15.39 10.91
CA THR A 52 -11.04 14.03 10.44
C THR A 52 -12.03 12.99 10.96
N VAL A 53 -12.45 13.08 12.22
CA VAL A 53 -13.46 12.16 12.79
C VAL A 53 -14.82 12.40 12.12
N ALA A 54 -15.22 13.65 11.94
CA ALA A 54 -16.47 14.02 11.30
C ALA A 54 -16.55 13.55 9.84
N SER A 55 -15.49 13.74 9.05
CA SER A 55 -15.42 13.26 7.67
C SER A 55 -15.51 11.73 7.57
N GLN A 56 -14.84 11.02 8.49
CA GLN A 56 -14.91 9.56 8.58
C GLN A 56 -16.31 9.06 8.98
N ILE A 57 -17.04 9.79 9.83
CA ILE A 57 -18.44 9.48 10.17
C ILE A 57 -19.33 9.66 8.95
N ILE A 58 -19.19 10.76 8.21
CA ILE A 58 -19.99 11.02 7.00
C ILE A 58 -19.75 9.94 5.94
N SER A 59 -18.50 9.56 5.70
CA SER A 59 -18.17 8.41 4.82
C SER A 59 -18.78 7.10 5.32
N ALA A 60 -18.75 6.85 6.63
CA ALA A 60 -19.33 5.63 7.20
C ALA A 60 -20.86 5.58 7.04
N VAL A 61 -21.55 6.70 7.26
CA VAL A 61 -23.00 6.80 7.04
C VAL A 61 -23.34 6.55 5.57
N PHE A 62 -22.57 7.11 4.63
CA PHE A 62 -22.79 6.90 3.20
C PHE A 62 -22.62 5.43 2.79
N VAL A 63 -21.55 4.75 3.25
CA VAL A 63 -21.38 3.30 3.04
C VAL A 63 -22.58 2.52 3.56
N LEU A 64 -23.02 2.80 4.79
CA LEU A 64 -24.11 2.07 5.43
C LEU A 64 -25.42 2.26 4.68
N LEU A 65 -25.73 3.49 4.25
CA LEU A 65 -26.91 3.79 3.43
C LEU A 65 -26.85 3.07 2.07
N PHE A 66 -25.68 2.97 1.46
CA PHE A 66 -25.53 2.24 0.20
C PHE A 66 -25.75 0.73 0.39
N LEU A 67 -25.11 0.12 1.39
CA LEU A 67 -25.20 -1.32 1.67
C LEU A 67 -26.56 -1.76 2.25
N THR A 68 -27.34 -0.86 2.84
CA THR A 68 -28.72 -1.11 3.29
C THR A 68 -29.78 -0.71 2.26
N GLY A 69 -29.36 -0.11 1.14
CA GLY A 69 -30.24 0.33 0.07
C GLY A 69 -30.79 -0.79 -0.82
N LYS A 70 -31.55 -0.41 -1.86
CA LYS A 70 -32.15 -1.35 -2.82
C LYS A 70 -31.20 -1.82 -3.94
N LYS A 71 -30.05 -1.17 -4.10
CA LYS A 71 -29.11 -1.36 -5.23
C LYS A 71 -28.05 -2.48 -5.07
N PRO A 72 -27.48 -2.78 -3.88
CA PRO A 72 -26.47 -3.83 -3.78
C PRO A 72 -27.10 -5.23 -3.87
N GLU A 73 -26.40 -6.16 -4.52
CA GLU A 73 -26.78 -7.58 -4.60
C GLU A 73 -26.57 -8.28 -3.24
N LEU A 74 -25.52 -7.91 -2.50
CA LEU A 74 -25.25 -8.29 -1.12
C LEU A 74 -25.68 -7.16 -0.19
N LYS A 75 -26.91 -7.27 0.32
CA LYS A 75 -27.45 -6.34 1.32
C LYS A 75 -26.90 -6.67 2.70
N LEU A 76 -26.70 -5.64 3.52
CA LEU A 76 -26.47 -5.84 4.94
C LEU A 76 -27.73 -6.47 5.54
N GLN A 77 -27.66 -7.74 5.91
CA GLN A 77 -28.72 -8.39 6.67
C GLN A 77 -28.74 -7.82 8.10
N ARG A 78 -29.93 -7.74 8.70
CA ARG A 78 -30.05 -7.30 10.09
C ARG A 78 -29.36 -8.34 10.97
N LEU A 79 -28.68 -7.88 12.03
CA LEU A 79 -27.97 -8.72 13.00
C LEU A 79 -28.84 -9.85 13.62
N LYS A 80 -30.18 -9.74 13.53
CA LYS A 80 -31.12 -10.75 14.02
C LYS A 80 -31.23 -11.99 13.13
N ASP A 81 -30.81 -11.91 11.86
CA ASP A 81 -30.95 -12.99 10.87
C ASP A 81 -29.60 -13.69 10.58
N VAL A 82 -28.54 -13.36 11.31
CA VAL A 82 -27.19 -13.88 11.10
C VAL A 82 -26.90 -15.01 12.10
N GLU A 83 -26.82 -16.24 11.60
CA GLU A 83 -26.27 -17.35 12.39
C GLU A 83 -24.77 -17.12 12.61
N PHE A 84 -24.35 -17.05 13.88
CA PHE A 84 -22.95 -16.83 14.22
C PHE A 84 -22.14 -18.11 14.00
N ARG A 85 -21.45 -18.20 12.86
CA ARG A 85 -20.63 -19.36 12.49
C ARG A 85 -19.17 -19.12 12.89
N PHE A 86 -18.73 -19.79 13.96
CA PHE A 86 -17.37 -19.67 14.47
C PHE A 86 -16.29 -20.03 13.44
N ASP A 87 -16.56 -20.99 12.55
CA ASP A 87 -15.63 -21.38 11.49
C ASP A 87 -15.38 -20.24 10.49
N GLU A 88 -16.45 -19.54 10.07
CA GLU A 88 -16.34 -18.40 9.15
C GLU A 88 -15.61 -17.22 9.80
N VAL A 89 -15.86 -16.97 11.09
CA VAL A 89 -15.13 -15.96 11.87
C VAL A 89 -13.63 -16.30 11.94
N GLY A 90 -13.29 -17.58 12.14
CA GLY A 90 -11.91 -18.06 12.15
C GLY A 90 -11.20 -17.81 10.82
N ASP A 91 -11.88 -18.06 9.70
CA ASP A 91 -11.32 -17.81 8.37
C ASP A 91 -11.10 -16.32 8.08
N VAL A 92 -12.07 -15.47 8.46
CA VAL A 92 -11.96 -14.00 8.33
C VAL A 92 -10.83 -13.46 9.21
N LEU A 93 -10.76 -13.88 10.49
CA LEU A 93 -9.69 -13.48 11.40
C LEU A 93 -8.32 -13.93 10.89
N SER A 94 -8.24 -15.12 10.33
CA SER A 94 -6.99 -15.66 9.78
C SER A 94 -6.57 -14.96 8.47
N LEU A 95 -7.52 -14.51 7.64
CA LEU A 95 -7.23 -13.63 6.50
C LEU A 95 -6.82 -12.21 6.96
N GLY A 96 -7.50 -11.67 7.97
CA GLY A 96 -7.20 -10.37 8.55
C GLY A 96 -5.84 -10.33 9.23
N SER A 97 -5.45 -11.42 9.91
CA SER A 97 -4.15 -11.53 10.58
C SER A 97 -2.99 -11.42 9.59
N SER A 98 -3.17 -11.90 8.36
CA SER A 98 -2.19 -11.69 7.28
C SER A 98 -1.93 -10.21 7.02
N SER A 99 -3.01 -9.45 6.79
CA SER A 99 -2.90 -8.01 6.51
C SER A 99 -2.39 -7.24 7.73
N PHE A 100 -2.79 -7.65 8.93
CA PHE A 100 -2.31 -7.10 10.19
C PHE A 100 -0.80 -7.30 10.36
N VAL A 101 -0.29 -8.53 10.18
CA VAL A 101 1.15 -8.82 10.27
C VAL A 101 1.93 -8.01 9.24
N MET A 102 1.41 -7.88 8.01
CA MET A 102 2.04 -7.04 6.97
C MET A 102 2.14 -5.58 7.38
N GLN A 103 1.07 -5.00 7.94
CA GLN A 103 1.02 -3.60 8.37
C GLN A 103 1.84 -3.35 9.64
N CYS A 104 1.79 -4.25 10.62
CA CYS A 104 2.61 -4.19 11.82
C CYS A 104 4.10 -4.26 11.47
N THR A 105 4.47 -5.18 10.57
CA THR A 105 5.83 -5.25 10.04
C THR A 105 6.23 -3.96 9.35
N ASN A 106 5.36 -3.38 8.52
CA ASN A 106 5.64 -2.10 7.86
C ASN A 106 5.93 -0.99 8.88
N SER A 107 5.09 -0.90 9.91
CA SER A 107 5.21 0.10 10.97
C SER A 107 6.49 -0.10 11.79
N LEU A 108 6.81 -1.33 12.16
CA LEU A 108 8.04 -1.66 12.91
C LEU A 108 9.30 -1.35 12.09
N VAL A 109 9.33 -1.69 10.80
CA VAL A 109 10.46 -1.36 9.93
C VAL A 109 10.60 0.15 9.77
N GLN A 110 9.49 0.88 9.65
CA GLN A 110 9.52 2.34 9.56
C GLN A 110 10.04 2.98 10.85
N ILE A 111 9.63 2.48 12.02
CA ILE A 111 10.15 2.92 13.32
C ILE A 111 11.65 2.60 13.44
N ALA A 112 12.07 1.40 13.08
CA ALA A 112 13.47 0.99 13.13
C ALA A 112 14.34 1.84 12.19
N CYS A 113 13.90 2.08 10.95
CA CYS A 113 14.60 2.95 10.01
C CYS A 113 14.71 4.38 10.56
N ASN A 114 13.60 4.97 11.03
CA ASN A 114 13.60 6.32 11.61
C ASN A 114 14.54 6.42 12.82
N SER A 115 14.56 5.41 13.69
CA SER A 115 15.45 5.38 14.86
C SER A 115 16.93 5.27 14.48
N MET A 116 17.28 4.43 13.49
CA MET A 116 18.67 4.30 13.02
C MET A 116 19.12 5.56 12.29
N LEU A 117 18.25 6.18 11.49
CA LEU A 117 18.53 7.46 10.83
C LEU A 117 18.79 8.57 11.84
N SER A 118 18.01 8.64 12.92
CA SER A 118 18.22 9.59 14.03
C SER A 118 19.53 9.36 14.78
N GLN A 119 20.13 8.17 14.72
CA GLN A 119 21.35 7.82 15.46
C GLN A 119 22.62 7.91 14.58
N PHE A 120 22.52 7.67 13.27
CA PHE A 120 23.65 7.62 12.34
C PHE A 120 23.71 8.78 11.34
N GLY A 121 22.63 9.53 11.13
CA GLY A 121 22.58 10.65 10.19
C GLY A 121 22.91 11.98 10.85
N SER A 122 23.62 12.86 10.13
CA SER A 122 23.45 14.30 10.36
C SER A 122 22.02 14.70 9.97
N ASP A 123 21.46 15.77 10.56
CA ASP A 123 20.08 16.25 10.31
C ASP A 123 19.73 16.34 8.81
N LEU A 124 20.73 16.60 7.97
CA LEU A 124 20.64 16.67 6.51
C LEU A 124 20.26 15.33 5.85
N TYR A 125 20.81 14.19 6.29
CA TYR A 125 20.50 12.87 5.72
C TYR A 125 19.13 12.35 6.17
N VAL A 126 18.73 12.64 7.41
CA VAL A 126 17.40 12.29 7.93
C VAL A 126 16.31 13.07 7.16
N SER A 127 16.56 14.35 6.92
CA SER A 127 15.68 15.20 6.11
C SER A 127 15.59 14.68 4.67
N CYS A 128 16.71 14.28 4.06
CA CYS A 128 16.73 13.67 2.73
C CYS A 128 15.91 12.38 2.64
N MET A 129 16.03 11.48 3.61
CA MET A 129 15.25 10.24 3.63
C MET A 129 13.75 10.49 3.79
N THR A 130 13.37 11.52 4.55
CA THR A 130 11.97 11.92 4.72
C THR A 130 11.35 12.38 3.39
N VAL A 131 12.10 13.16 2.60
CA VAL A 131 11.69 13.56 1.24
C VAL A 131 11.54 12.32 0.34
N ILE A 132 12.53 11.43 0.34
CA ILE A 132 12.50 10.20 -0.48
C ILE A 132 11.29 9.32 -0.13
N ASN A 133 11.03 9.11 1.16
CA ASN A 133 9.87 8.34 1.62
C ASN A 133 8.55 9.00 1.19
N SER A 134 8.47 10.33 1.23
CA SER A 134 7.28 11.07 0.79
C SER A 134 7.05 10.89 -0.71
N VAL A 135 8.10 11.04 -1.54
CA VAL A 135 8.04 10.80 -2.99
C VAL A 135 7.63 9.36 -3.29
N ARG A 136 8.26 8.39 -2.60
CA ARG A 136 7.92 6.97 -2.72
C ARG A 136 6.46 6.70 -2.39
N GLN A 137 5.93 7.28 -1.32
CA GLN A 137 4.54 7.09 -0.92
C GLN A 137 3.57 7.57 -2.00
N ILE A 138 3.85 8.73 -2.61
CA ILE A 138 3.06 9.25 -3.75
C ILE A 138 3.09 8.27 -4.92
N LEU A 139 4.27 7.74 -5.25
CA LEU A 139 4.44 6.82 -6.37
C LEU A 139 3.87 5.42 -6.09
N GLU A 140 3.81 5.01 -4.83
CA GLU A 140 3.30 3.69 -4.40
C GLU A 140 1.76 3.63 -4.40
N VAL A 141 1.08 4.74 -4.11
CA VAL A 141 -0.39 4.79 -4.03
C VAL A 141 -1.08 4.24 -5.30
N PRO A 142 -0.69 4.62 -6.53
CA PRO A 142 -1.30 4.03 -7.72
C PRO A 142 -1.02 2.54 -7.91
N VAL A 143 0.15 2.05 -7.50
CA VAL A 143 0.47 0.61 -7.55
C VAL A 143 -0.43 -0.18 -6.61
N LEU A 144 -0.62 0.34 -5.39
CA LEU A 144 -1.56 -0.21 -4.41
C LEU A 144 -2.99 -0.16 -4.96
N ALA A 145 -3.40 0.95 -5.59
CA ALA A 145 -4.73 1.09 -6.18
C ALA A 145 -5.00 0.07 -7.30
N ILE A 146 -4.01 -0.18 -8.19
CA ILE A 146 -4.10 -1.23 -9.22
C ILE A 146 -4.27 -2.61 -8.55
N GLY A 147 -3.52 -2.87 -7.49
CA GLY A 147 -3.61 -4.11 -6.71
C GLY A 147 -4.98 -4.30 -6.06
N ASP A 148 -5.43 -3.34 -5.26
CA ASP A 148 -6.69 -3.40 -4.54
C ASP A 148 -7.90 -3.41 -5.47
N GLY A 149 -7.86 -2.69 -6.59
CA GLY A 149 -8.90 -2.72 -7.61
C GLY A 149 -9.00 -4.07 -8.34
N SER A 150 -7.89 -4.81 -8.41
CA SER A 150 -7.85 -6.11 -9.09
C SER A 150 -8.09 -7.30 -8.16
N SER A 151 -7.96 -7.10 -6.85
CA SER A 151 -8.24 -8.11 -5.84
C SER A 151 -9.64 -8.72 -5.95
N PRO A 152 -10.74 -7.95 -6.04
CA PRO A 152 -12.09 -8.53 -6.18
C PRO A 152 -12.27 -9.30 -7.49
N ILE A 153 -11.68 -8.82 -8.59
CA ILE A 153 -11.73 -9.48 -9.90
C ILE A 153 -11.03 -10.86 -9.84
N LEU A 154 -9.88 -10.93 -9.18
CA LEU A 154 -9.15 -12.18 -8.96
C LEU A 154 -9.93 -13.15 -8.08
N SER A 155 -10.44 -12.69 -6.93
CA SER A 155 -11.21 -13.51 -5.99
C SER A 155 -12.50 -14.05 -6.63
N TYR A 156 -13.22 -13.24 -7.40
CA TYR A 156 -14.45 -13.64 -8.08
C TYR A 156 -14.19 -14.70 -9.16
N ASN A 157 -13.22 -14.47 -10.06
CA ASN A 157 -12.91 -15.42 -11.12
C ASN A 157 -12.37 -16.75 -10.56
N TYR A 158 -11.62 -16.70 -9.46
CA TYR A 158 -11.14 -17.91 -8.79
C TYR A 158 -12.29 -18.69 -8.13
N GLY A 159 -13.21 -17.99 -7.45
CA GLY A 159 -14.42 -18.61 -6.88
C GLY A 159 -15.33 -19.23 -7.94
N ALA A 160 -15.45 -18.61 -9.11
CA ALA A 160 -16.19 -19.12 -10.25
C ALA A 160 -15.45 -20.22 -11.05
N LYS A 161 -14.27 -20.67 -10.60
CA LYS A 161 -13.38 -21.62 -11.31
C LYS A 161 -13.00 -21.19 -12.73
N ASN A 162 -13.10 -19.90 -13.06
CA ASN A 162 -12.71 -19.35 -14.35
C ASN A 162 -11.21 -19.03 -14.37
N TYR A 163 -10.39 -20.08 -14.48
CA TYR A 163 -8.94 -19.97 -14.42
C TYR A 163 -8.33 -19.19 -15.58
N LYS A 164 -8.96 -19.19 -16.77
CA LYS A 164 -8.57 -18.33 -17.90
C LYS A 164 -8.72 -16.85 -17.54
N GLY A 165 -9.81 -16.50 -16.85
CA GLY A 165 -10.04 -15.15 -16.32
C GLY A 165 -8.97 -14.72 -15.30
N VAL A 166 -8.60 -15.63 -14.39
CA VAL A 166 -7.52 -15.39 -13.41
C VAL A 166 -6.17 -15.13 -14.09
N LYS A 167 -5.77 -15.97 -15.06
CA LYS A 167 -4.52 -15.80 -15.82
C LYS A 167 -4.50 -14.46 -16.57
N LYS A 168 -5.62 -14.06 -17.18
CA LYS A 168 -5.75 -12.77 -17.88
C LYS A 168 -5.62 -11.61 -16.89
N ALA A 169 -6.29 -11.67 -15.74
CA ALA A 169 -6.18 -10.64 -14.70
C ALA A 169 -4.73 -10.48 -14.22
N ILE A 170 -4.04 -11.58 -13.91
CA ILE A 170 -2.62 -11.54 -13.49
C ILE A 170 -1.74 -10.84 -14.53
N ARG A 171 -1.91 -11.14 -15.83
CA ARG A 171 -1.16 -10.49 -16.91
C ARG A 171 -1.44 -8.99 -16.98
N ILE A 172 -2.70 -8.59 -16.89
CA ILE A 172 -3.10 -7.17 -16.95
C ILE A 172 -2.51 -6.41 -15.76
N ILE A 173 -2.65 -6.93 -14.54
CA ILE A 173 -2.13 -6.29 -13.31
C ILE A 173 -0.61 -6.16 -13.39
N THR A 174 0.07 -7.22 -13.81
CA THR A 174 1.54 -7.23 -13.93
C THR A 174 2.01 -6.24 -15.01
N CYS A 175 1.38 -6.25 -16.18
CA CYS A 175 1.74 -5.35 -17.27
C CYS A 175 1.45 -3.88 -16.92
N ALA A 176 0.28 -3.58 -16.36
CA ALA A 176 -0.08 -2.25 -15.91
C ALA A 176 0.82 -1.76 -14.77
N GLY A 177 1.12 -2.63 -13.80
CA GLY A 177 2.01 -2.33 -12.68
C GLY A 177 3.43 -2.03 -13.15
N VAL A 178 4.00 -2.87 -14.02
CA VAL A 178 5.34 -2.68 -14.59
C VAL A 178 5.40 -1.44 -15.48
N PHE A 179 4.39 -1.23 -16.33
CA PHE A 179 4.32 -0.04 -17.17
C PHE A 179 4.28 1.23 -16.33
N TYR A 180 3.43 1.28 -15.30
CA TYR A 180 3.35 2.41 -14.40
C TYR A 180 4.67 2.63 -13.64
N THR A 181 5.28 1.59 -13.08
CA THR A 181 6.54 1.76 -12.32
C THR A 181 7.71 2.11 -13.21
N LEU A 182 7.74 1.68 -14.47
CA LEU A 182 8.72 2.12 -15.46
C LEU A 182 8.55 3.60 -15.81
N VAL A 183 7.31 4.05 -16.05
CA VAL A 183 7.02 5.46 -16.33
C VAL A 183 7.37 6.31 -15.11
N ALA A 184 6.95 5.91 -13.92
CA ALA A 184 7.28 6.58 -12.67
C ALA A 184 8.80 6.66 -12.44
N TRP A 185 9.52 5.56 -12.65
CA TRP A 185 10.97 5.53 -12.55
C TRP A 185 11.62 6.49 -13.56
N LEU A 186 11.17 6.50 -14.81
CA LEU A 186 11.69 7.41 -15.84
C LEU A 186 11.45 8.88 -15.47
N PHE A 187 10.27 9.21 -14.95
CA PHE A 187 9.96 10.57 -14.49
C PHE A 187 10.86 11.01 -13.32
N VAL A 188 11.08 10.12 -12.35
CA VAL A 188 11.97 10.38 -11.21
C VAL A 188 13.43 10.49 -11.66
N PHE A 189 13.84 9.71 -12.65
CA PHE A 189 15.20 9.73 -13.18
C PHE A 189 15.50 11.01 -13.96
N LEU A 190 14.54 11.47 -14.78
CA LEU A 190 14.68 12.67 -15.61
C LEU A 190 14.49 13.98 -14.82
N PHE A 191 13.60 14.00 -13.83
CA PHE A 191 13.27 15.21 -13.07
C PHE A 191 13.40 15.02 -11.54
N PRO A 192 14.56 14.56 -11.01
CA PRO A 192 14.72 14.34 -9.58
C PRO A 192 14.62 15.66 -8.79
N SER A 193 15.12 16.76 -9.34
CA SER A 193 15.09 18.09 -8.71
C SER A 193 13.67 18.60 -8.48
N PHE A 194 12.71 18.29 -9.36
CA PHE A 194 11.31 18.69 -9.21
C PHE A 194 10.67 18.05 -7.97
N PHE A 195 10.87 16.74 -7.78
CA PHE A 195 10.35 16.03 -6.61
C PHE A 195 10.99 16.51 -5.31
N ILE A 196 12.27 16.90 -5.34
CA ILE A 196 12.97 17.40 -4.16
C ILE A 196 12.48 18.81 -3.79
N HIS A 197 12.32 19.73 -4.76
CA HIS A 197 11.86 21.11 -4.51
C HIS A 197 10.44 21.18 -3.95
N ILE A 198 9.57 20.19 -4.23
CA ILE A 198 8.24 20.12 -3.63
C ILE A 198 8.30 20.06 -2.09
N PHE A 199 9.36 19.46 -1.54
CA PHE A 199 9.49 19.25 -0.10
C PHE A 199 10.58 20.10 0.54
N ASN A 200 11.62 20.51 -0.19
CA ASN A 200 12.71 21.30 0.36
C ASN A 200 13.51 22.05 -0.73
N ASP A 201 13.78 23.34 -0.50
CA ASP A 201 14.55 24.21 -1.40
C ASP A 201 16.04 24.35 -1.02
N ASP A 202 16.52 23.61 -0.01
CA ASP A 202 17.93 23.69 0.38
C ASP A 202 18.85 23.06 -0.67
N SER A 203 19.62 23.91 -1.34
CA SER A 203 20.66 23.57 -2.32
C SER A 203 21.70 22.54 -1.83
N LYS A 204 22.01 22.48 -0.52
CA LYS A 204 22.91 21.43 0.03
C LYS A 204 22.22 20.06 0.09
N LEU A 205 20.90 20.05 0.29
CA LEU A 205 20.10 18.84 0.37
C LEU A 205 19.92 18.23 -1.03
N LEU A 206 19.75 19.07 -2.06
CA LEU A 206 19.69 18.64 -3.47
C LEU A 206 20.91 17.84 -3.93
N GLN A 207 22.12 18.26 -3.56
CA GLN A 207 23.35 17.56 -3.96
C GLN A 207 23.45 16.15 -3.40
N ILE A 208 22.84 15.90 -2.23
CA ILE A 208 22.83 14.60 -1.56
C ILE A 208 21.60 13.77 -2.01
N ALA A 209 20.45 14.42 -2.22
CA ALA A 209 19.19 13.75 -2.52
C ALA A 209 19.12 13.21 -3.96
N ILE A 210 19.71 13.90 -4.94
CA ILE A 210 19.70 13.44 -6.34
C ILE A 210 20.33 12.04 -6.50
N PRO A 211 21.58 11.79 -6.06
CA PRO A 211 22.17 10.46 -6.18
C PRO A 211 21.45 9.41 -5.31
N ALA A 212 20.93 9.81 -4.15
CA ALA A 212 20.16 8.91 -3.28
C ALA A 212 18.84 8.46 -3.92
N ILE A 213 18.11 9.37 -4.58
CA ILE A 213 16.87 9.06 -5.32
C ILE A 213 17.17 8.10 -6.48
N HIS A 214 18.20 8.35 -7.28
CA HIS A 214 18.54 7.46 -8.39
C HIS A 214 18.87 6.04 -7.92
N MET A 215 19.63 5.92 -6.83
CA MET A 215 19.98 4.64 -6.23
C MET A 215 18.76 3.92 -5.65
N TYR A 216 17.90 4.65 -4.94
CA TYR A 216 16.71 4.11 -4.29
C TYR A 216 15.68 3.58 -5.29
N PHE A 217 15.40 4.35 -6.34
CA PHE A 217 14.38 4.00 -7.33
C PHE A 217 14.89 3.03 -8.41
N PHE A 218 16.19 2.69 -8.46
CA PHE A 218 16.76 1.81 -9.49
C PHE A 218 16.03 0.46 -9.63
N ALA A 219 15.56 -0.13 -8.53
CA ALA A 219 14.82 -1.40 -8.55
C ALA A 219 13.30 -1.23 -8.32
N PHE A 220 12.74 -0.04 -8.54
CA PHE A 220 11.32 0.24 -8.34
C PHE A 220 10.40 -0.62 -9.23
N VAL A 221 10.89 -1.05 -10.40
CA VAL A 221 10.17 -1.97 -11.28
C VAL A 221 9.93 -3.32 -10.61
N PHE A 222 10.90 -3.84 -9.84
CA PHE A 222 10.77 -5.12 -9.13
C PHE A 222 9.77 -5.06 -7.99
N GLN A 223 9.54 -3.87 -7.43
CA GLN A 223 8.51 -3.67 -6.44
C GLN A 223 7.10 -3.89 -7.03
N ALA A 224 6.87 -3.57 -8.31
CA ALA A 224 5.60 -3.89 -8.98
C ALA A 224 5.34 -5.40 -9.03
N PHE A 225 6.36 -6.21 -9.36
CA PHE A 225 6.23 -7.67 -9.40
C PHE A 225 5.84 -8.25 -8.04
N GLN A 226 6.40 -7.69 -6.97
CA GLN A 226 6.03 -8.10 -5.62
C GLN A 226 4.60 -7.74 -5.27
N TYR A 227 4.16 -6.51 -5.53
CA TYR A 227 2.78 -6.10 -5.26
C TYR A 227 1.79 -6.97 -6.03
N CYS A 228 2.09 -7.26 -7.29
CA CYS A 228 1.28 -8.18 -8.09
C CYS A 228 1.21 -9.57 -7.43
N GLY A 229 2.35 -10.14 -7.04
CA GLY A 229 2.41 -11.44 -6.37
C GLY A 229 1.63 -11.46 -5.05
N GLN A 230 1.82 -10.45 -4.19
CA GLN A 230 1.14 -10.32 -2.91
C GLN A 230 -0.37 -10.16 -3.08
N THR A 231 -0.82 -9.31 -4.00
CA THR A 231 -2.25 -9.15 -4.31
C THR A 231 -2.85 -10.45 -4.80
N VAL A 232 -2.16 -11.20 -5.67
CA VAL A 232 -2.63 -12.50 -6.16
C VAL A 232 -2.73 -13.52 -5.03
N PHE A 233 -1.70 -13.66 -4.19
CA PHE A 233 -1.74 -14.58 -3.05
C PHE A 233 -2.84 -14.20 -2.04
N LYS A 234 -3.01 -12.91 -1.77
CA LYS A 234 -4.08 -12.38 -0.91
C LYS A 234 -5.46 -12.70 -1.49
N SER A 235 -5.66 -12.49 -2.79
CA SER A 235 -6.96 -12.65 -3.46
C SER A 235 -7.37 -14.12 -3.65
N LEU A 236 -6.40 -15.03 -3.73
CA LEU A 236 -6.62 -16.47 -3.88
C LEU A 236 -6.70 -17.22 -2.54
N ASN A 237 -6.84 -16.50 -1.43
CA ASN A 237 -6.86 -17.04 -0.07
C ASN A 237 -5.57 -17.84 0.31
N LYS A 238 -4.44 -17.58 -0.38
CA LYS A 238 -3.11 -18.15 -0.09
C LYS A 238 -2.33 -17.27 0.89
N LYS A 239 -2.98 -16.89 1.99
CA LYS A 239 -2.48 -15.97 3.03
C LYS A 239 -1.07 -16.30 3.55
N LYS A 240 -0.77 -17.57 3.83
CA LYS A 240 0.56 -17.99 4.35
C LYS A 240 1.70 -17.55 3.42
N GLN A 241 1.50 -17.64 2.10
CA GLN A 241 2.51 -17.22 1.13
C GLN A 241 2.62 -15.70 1.03
N ALA A 242 1.49 -14.97 1.09
CA ALA A 242 1.49 -13.51 1.12
C ALA A 242 2.27 -12.95 2.33
N ILE A 243 2.00 -13.51 3.52
CA ILE A 243 2.71 -13.15 4.77
C ILE A 243 4.20 -13.46 4.64
N PHE A 244 4.53 -14.69 4.23
CA PHE A 244 5.91 -15.14 4.11
C PHE A 244 6.74 -14.20 3.21
N PHE A 245 6.23 -13.84 2.03
CA PHE A 245 6.94 -12.93 1.14
C PHE A 245 7.01 -11.49 1.65
N SER A 246 6.00 -11.02 2.38
CA SER A 246 6.06 -9.71 3.03
C SER A 246 7.11 -9.65 4.14
N LEU A 247 7.15 -10.68 4.99
CA LEU A 247 8.12 -10.80 6.08
C LEU A 247 9.53 -11.03 5.54
N LEU A 248 9.68 -11.89 4.52
CA LEU A 248 10.96 -12.15 3.87
C LEU A 248 11.57 -10.85 3.35
N ARG A 249 10.80 -10.04 2.60
CA ARG A 249 11.31 -8.74 2.14
C ARG A 249 11.65 -7.83 3.30
N LYS A 250 10.69 -7.52 4.16
CA LYS A 250 10.84 -6.41 5.12
C LYS A 250 11.70 -6.79 6.32
N VAL A 251 11.45 -7.95 6.94
CA VAL A 251 12.13 -8.37 8.17
C VAL A 251 13.41 -9.15 7.87
N VAL A 252 13.42 -10.01 6.85
CA VAL A 252 14.57 -10.89 6.59
C VAL A 252 15.60 -10.23 5.67
N ILE A 253 15.17 -9.32 4.79
CA ILE A 253 16.07 -8.67 3.83
C ILE A 253 16.29 -7.19 4.18
N VAL A 254 15.25 -6.35 4.23
CA VAL A 254 15.42 -4.90 4.47
C VAL A 254 16.06 -4.63 5.82
N VAL A 255 15.54 -5.18 6.92
CA VAL A 255 16.07 -4.88 8.26
C VAL A 255 17.55 -5.29 8.41
N PRO A 256 17.97 -6.54 8.09
CA PRO A 256 19.38 -6.91 8.20
C PRO A 256 20.27 -6.10 7.26
N LEU A 257 19.88 -5.86 6.01
CA LEU A 257 20.68 -5.03 5.12
C LEU A 257 20.80 -3.58 5.63
N THR A 258 19.71 -3.02 6.17
CA THR A 258 19.70 -1.66 6.72
C THR A 258 20.60 -1.54 7.96
N PHE A 259 20.72 -2.59 8.76
CA PHE A 259 21.62 -2.61 9.93
C PHE A 259 23.06 -2.97 9.56
N PHE A 260 23.30 -3.89 8.62
CA PHE A 260 24.65 -4.37 8.29
C PHE A 260 25.40 -3.52 7.27
N LEU A 261 24.74 -2.99 6.23
CA LEU A 261 25.43 -2.21 5.19
C LEU A 261 26.08 -0.92 5.72
N PRO A 262 25.48 -0.16 6.65
CA PRO A 262 26.13 1.01 7.23
C PRO A 262 27.41 0.66 8.00
N TYR A 263 27.42 -0.47 8.70
CA TYR A 263 28.56 -0.97 9.48
C TYR A 263 29.71 -1.52 8.60
N LEU A 264 29.43 -1.92 7.36
CA LEU A 264 30.42 -2.42 6.39
C LEU A 264 31.18 -1.32 5.64
N GLY A 265 31.03 -0.05 6.03
CA GLY A 265 31.78 1.09 5.47
C GLY A 265 31.05 1.87 4.37
N PHE A 266 29.80 1.53 4.04
CA PHE A 266 28.97 2.27 3.08
C PHE A 266 28.17 3.42 3.70
N GLY A 267 28.24 3.62 5.02
CA GLY A 267 27.59 4.74 5.73
C GLY A 267 26.10 4.85 5.41
N THR A 268 25.64 6.04 5.05
CA THR A 268 24.23 6.32 4.71
C THR A 268 23.81 5.77 3.34
N MET A 269 24.73 5.63 2.38
CA MET A 269 24.45 4.98 1.08
C MET A 269 24.05 3.51 1.23
N GLY A 270 24.57 2.83 2.26
CA GLY A 270 24.20 1.46 2.58
C GLY A 270 22.71 1.27 2.87
N VAL A 271 22.08 2.26 3.51
CA VAL A 271 20.63 2.26 3.78
C VAL A 271 19.84 2.43 2.47
N PHE A 272 20.31 3.29 1.57
CA PHE A 272 19.68 3.51 0.27
C PHE A 272 19.83 2.31 -0.68
N MET A 273 20.91 1.52 -0.56
CA MET A 273 21.10 0.29 -1.34
C MET A 273 20.30 -0.92 -0.80
N ALA A 274 19.94 -0.91 0.49
CA ALA A 274 19.18 -2.00 1.10
C ALA A 274 17.79 -2.18 0.47
N GLU A 275 17.10 -1.08 0.17
CA GLU A 275 15.78 -1.07 -0.48
C GLU A 275 15.79 -1.69 -1.90
N PRO A 276 16.63 -1.25 -2.85
CA PRO A 276 16.64 -1.81 -4.20
C PRO A 276 17.10 -3.27 -4.24
N ILE A 277 18.08 -3.67 -3.42
CA ILE A 277 18.49 -5.08 -3.31
C ILE A 277 17.32 -5.93 -2.81
N SER A 278 16.59 -5.41 -1.81
CA SER A 278 15.43 -6.09 -1.27
C SER A 278 14.26 -6.16 -2.26
N ASN A 279 14.04 -5.11 -3.04
CA ASN A 279 13.04 -5.08 -4.10
C ASN A 279 13.39 -6.09 -5.20
N PHE A 280 14.66 -6.16 -5.60
CA PHE A 280 15.13 -7.11 -6.62
C PHE A 280 14.97 -8.56 -6.15
N ILE A 281 15.52 -8.92 -4.99
CA ILE A 281 15.49 -10.29 -4.45
C ILE A 281 14.06 -10.67 -4.06
N GLY A 282 13.42 -9.85 -3.23
CA GLY A 282 12.07 -10.11 -2.72
C GLY A 282 11.01 -10.10 -3.82
N GLY A 283 11.10 -9.16 -4.77
CA GLY A 283 10.19 -9.08 -5.90
C GLY A 283 10.35 -10.26 -6.87
N SER A 284 11.58 -10.63 -7.21
CA SER A 284 11.83 -11.76 -8.11
C SER A 284 11.37 -13.09 -7.50
N ILE A 285 11.72 -13.36 -6.23
CA ILE A 285 11.31 -14.61 -5.56
C ILE A 285 9.78 -14.68 -5.41
N CYS A 286 9.13 -13.56 -5.03
CA CYS A 286 7.67 -13.52 -4.89
C CYS A 286 6.97 -13.79 -6.23
N PHE A 287 7.47 -13.19 -7.32
CA PHE A 287 6.89 -13.36 -8.65
C PHE A 287 7.11 -14.76 -9.22
N ILE A 288 8.31 -15.32 -9.11
CA ILE A 288 8.61 -16.69 -9.53
C ILE A 288 7.73 -17.69 -8.77
N THR A 289 7.59 -17.50 -7.45
CA THR A 289 6.74 -18.39 -6.64
C THR A 289 5.27 -18.30 -7.02
N MET A 290 4.80 -17.09 -7.37
CA MET A 290 3.44 -16.88 -7.87
C MET A 290 3.24 -17.60 -9.22
N LEU A 291 4.20 -17.50 -10.14
CA LEU A 291 4.13 -18.23 -11.40
C LEU A 291 4.06 -19.75 -11.18
N VAL A 292 4.96 -20.31 -10.38
CA VAL A 292 5.04 -21.76 -10.11
C VAL A 292 3.82 -22.29 -9.35
N THR A 293 3.37 -21.57 -8.31
CA THR A 293 2.35 -22.09 -7.38
C THR A 293 0.92 -21.78 -7.81
N VAL A 294 0.72 -20.72 -8.59
CA VAL A 294 -0.60 -20.25 -9.02
C VAL A 294 -0.72 -20.41 -10.54
N TYR A 295 0.12 -19.73 -11.31
CA TYR A 295 -0.09 -19.61 -12.75
C TYR A 295 0.01 -20.95 -13.50
N PHE A 296 0.98 -21.80 -13.14
CA PHE A 296 1.16 -23.11 -13.77
C PHE A 296 0.22 -24.22 -13.25
N ARG A 297 -0.45 -24.02 -12.11
CA ARG A 297 -1.39 -25.01 -11.52
C ARG A 297 -2.86 -24.78 -11.88
N LEU A 298 -3.13 -23.68 -12.59
CA LEU A 298 -4.47 -23.26 -13.03
C LEU A 298 -4.75 -23.89 -14.40
N ASP A 299 -5.16 -25.16 -14.45
CA ASP A 299 -5.61 -25.86 -15.66
C ASP A 299 -7.13 -25.78 -15.85
#